data_AF-A0A9D8FXI3-F1
#
_entry.id   AF-A0A9D8FXI3-F1
#
_cell.length_a   1.000
_cell.length_b   1.000
_cell.length_c   1.000
_cell.angle_alpha   90.00
_cell.angle_beta   90.00
_cell.angle_gamma   90.00
#
_symmetry.space_group_name_H-M   'P 1'
#
loop_
_entity.id
_entity.type
_entity.pdbx_description
1 polymer ?
#
loop_
_entity_poly.entity_id
_entity_poly.type
_entity_poly.pdbx_seq_one_letter_code
_entity_poly.pdbx_strand_id
1 'polypeptide(L)'
;MGGITYPLLSDFYPHGQVAQAFGVLRPEGKSERAIFVLDKQGIVQYVDVHDIDQQPDNEEIFRVLGKLDPSGAPARAPEPAPSPEPTADVVMYCTSWCPACRRAREFFKTRDIAYVEVDIGRDRAAAQRVRGWANGNETTPTFNIKGTIIVNFDQDKIERALGLK
;
A
#
# COMPACT_ATOMS: atom_id res chain seq x y z
N MET A 1 -12.23 -12.59 -0.35
CA MET A 1 -12.21 -11.13 -0.58
C MET A 1 -13.52 -10.57 -0.04
N GLY A 2 -13.50 -9.85 1.08
CA GLY A 2 -14.73 -9.29 1.67
C GLY A 2 -14.43 -7.91 2.23
N GLY A 3 -14.92 -6.87 1.57
CA GLY A 3 -14.62 -5.47 1.92
C GLY A 3 -14.49 -4.51 0.73
N ILE A 4 -14.61 -4.98 -0.51
CA ILE A 4 -14.65 -4.11 -1.68
C ILE A 4 -16.06 -3.52 -1.79
N THR A 5 -16.18 -2.19 -1.87
CA THR A 5 -17.46 -1.46 -1.95
C THR A 5 -17.85 -1.06 -3.37
N TYR A 6 -17.10 -1.52 -4.37
CA TYR A 6 -17.29 -1.21 -5.79
C TYR A 6 -17.41 -2.49 -6.63
N PRO A 7 -18.02 -2.42 -7.83
CA PRO A 7 -18.11 -3.58 -8.72
C PRO A 7 -16.72 -4.08 -9.11
N LEU A 8 -16.49 -5.39 -9.00
CA LEU A 8 -15.29 -6.04 -9.51
C LEU A 8 -15.60 -6.69 -10.86
N LEU A 9 -14.87 -6.30 -11.89
CA LEU A 9 -15.02 -6.85 -13.23
C LEU A 9 -14.10 -8.06 -13.42
N SER A 10 -14.60 -9.08 -14.14
CA SER A 10 -13.82 -10.24 -14.58
C SER A 10 -13.74 -10.23 -16.11
N ASP A 11 -12.55 -10.02 -16.66
CA ASP A 11 -12.29 -9.98 -18.11
C ASP A 11 -12.00 -11.38 -18.68
N PHE A 12 -12.82 -12.36 -18.29
CA PHE A 12 -12.55 -13.78 -18.52
C PHE A 12 -13.09 -14.32 -19.85
N TYR A 13 -14.30 -13.91 -20.28
CA TYR A 13 -14.87 -14.37 -21.54
C TYR A 13 -15.75 -13.30 -22.22
N PRO A 14 -15.51 -12.97 -23.50
CA PRO A 14 -14.36 -13.38 -24.32
C PRO A 14 -13.04 -12.97 -23.67
N HIS A 15 -12.04 -13.87 -23.72
CA HIS A 15 -10.83 -13.75 -22.92
C HIS A 15 -10.07 -12.45 -23.21
N GLY A 16 -9.93 -11.60 -22.19
CA GLY A 16 -9.17 -10.36 -22.30
C GLY A 16 -9.80 -9.29 -23.20
N GLN A 17 -11.11 -9.36 -23.48
CA GLN A 17 -11.76 -8.44 -24.42
C GLN A 17 -11.62 -6.97 -23.97
N VAL A 18 -11.77 -6.70 -22.68
CA VAL A 18 -11.61 -5.34 -22.14
C VAL A 18 -10.15 -4.92 -22.22
N ALA A 19 -9.22 -5.76 -21.75
CA ALA A 19 -7.80 -5.48 -21.84
C ALA A 19 -7.34 -5.22 -23.27
N GLN A 20 -7.90 -5.94 -24.26
CA GLN A 20 -7.62 -5.74 -25.67
C GLN A 20 -8.18 -4.40 -26.17
N ALA A 21 -9.41 -4.05 -25.80
CA ALA A 21 -10.03 -2.78 -26.17
C ALA A 21 -9.24 -1.57 -25.64
N PHE A 22 -8.63 -1.70 -24.46
CA PHE A 22 -7.75 -0.69 -23.87
C PHE A 22 -6.29 -0.79 -24.34
N GLY A 23 -5.96 -1.72 -25.23
CA GLY A 23 -4.62 -1.86 -25.81
C GLY A 23 -3.56 -2.41 -24.84
N VAL A 24 -3.98 -3.04 -23.74
CA VAL A 24 -3.10 -3.55 -22.67
C VAL A 24 -3.13 -5.07 -22.54
N LEU A 25 -3.76 -5.79 -23.45
CA LEU A 25 -3.69 -7.26 -23.46
C LEU A 25 -2.33 -7.71 -24.01
N ARG A 26 -1.62 -8.53 -23.23
CA ARG A 26 -0.35 -9.11 -23.64
C ARG A 26 -0.55 -10.41 -24.43
N PRO A 27 0.45 -10.81 -25.24
CA PRO A 27 0.41 -12.08 -25.98
C PRO A 27 0.25 -13.31 -25.09
N GLU A 28 0.72 -13.25 -23.83
CA GLU A 28 0.58 -14.36 -22.87
C GLU A 28 -0.84 -14.49 -22.29
N GLY A 29 -1.80 -13.67 -22.72
CA GLY A 29 -3.20 -13.75 -22.31
C GLY A 29 -3.50 -13.09 -20.97
N LYS A 30 -2.68 -12.14 -20.52
CA LYS A 30 -2.92 -11.33 -19.31
C LYS A 30 -2.79 -9.86 -19.66
N SER A 31 -3.41 -8.98 -18.87
CA SER A 31 -3.23 -7.54 -19.07
C SER A 31 -1.84 -7.10 -18.60
N GLU A 32 -1.35 -5.98 -19.13
CA GLU A 32 -0.39 -5.15 -18.43
C GLU A 32 -0.96 -4.68 -17.09
N ARG A 33 -0.06 -4.25 -16.19
CA ARG A 33 -0.50 -3.52 -15.00
C ARG A 33 -0.79 -2.10 -15.44
N ALA A 34 -2.06 -1.74 -15.39
CA ALA A 34 -2.52 -0.46 -15.90
C ALA A 34 -3.62 0.15 -15.02
N ILE A 35 -3.70 1.48 -15.03
CA ILE A 35 -4.75 2.28 -14.41
C ILE A 35 -5.34 3.19 -15.48
N PHE A 36 -6.66 3.19 -15.58
CA PHE A 36 -7.41 4.09 -16.44
C PHE A 36 -8.36 4.91 -15.58
N VAL A 37 -8.42 6.22 -15.82
CA VAL A 37 -9.47 7.08 -15.26
C VAL A 37 -10.34 7.55 -16.42
N LEU A 38 -11.63 7.26 -16.33
CA LEU A 38 -12.63 7.67 -17.30
C LEU A 38 -13.53 8.74 -16.68
N ASP A 39 -13.97 9.71 -17.48
CA ASP A 39 -15.02 10.64 -17.07
C ASP A 39 -16.42 10.01 -17.14
N LYS A 40 -17.44 10.78 -16.75
CA LYS A 40 -18.85 10.35 -16.74
C LYS A 40 -19.42 10.11 -18.15
N GLN A 41 -18.73 10.56 -19.19
CA GLN A 41 -19.08 10.33 -20.60
C GLN A 41 -18.37 9.08 -21.16
N GLY A 42 -17.52 8.42 -20.35
CA GLY A 42 -16.76 7.24 -20.75
C GLY A 42 -15.48 7.55 -21.53
N ILE A 43 -15.02 8.79 -21.54
CA ILE A 43 -13.77 9.19 -22.20
C ILE A 43 -12.61 8.96 -21.25
N VAL A 44 -11.53 8.38 -21.75
CA VAL A 44 -10.29 8.17 -21.00
C VAL A 44 -9.59 9.52 -20.79
N GLN A 45 -9.38 9.87 -19.53
CA GLN A 45 -8.77 11.14 -19.09
C GLN A 45 -7.35 10.94 -18.56
N TYR A 46 -7.02 9.71 -18.18
CA TYR A 46 -5.68 9.33 -17.72
C TYR A 46 -5.43 7.85 -17.98
N VAL A 47 -4.19 7.55 -18.34
CA VAL A 47 -3.67 6.21 -18.55
C VAL A 47 -2.31 6.13 -17.85
N ASP A 48 -2.16 5.11 -17.02
CA ASP A 48 -0.87 4.68 -16.48
C ASP A 48 -0.68 3.21 -16.86
N VAL A 49 0.44 2.89 -17.49
CA VAL A 49 0.85 1.51 -17.78
C VAL A 49 2.26 1.38 -17.26
N HIS A 50 2.46 0.50 -16.30
CA HIS A 50 3.69 0.42 -15.54
C HIS A 50 4.06 -1.02 -15.23
N ASP A 51 5.33 -1.24 -14.88
CA ASP A 51 5.80 -2.56 -14.52
C ASP A 51 5.16 -3.07 -13.23
N ILE A 52 5.07 -4.40 -13.09
CA ILE A 52 4.52 -5.02 -11.89
C ILE A 52 5.27 -4.65 -10.61
N ASP A 53 6.55 -4.28 -10.71
CA ASP A 53 7.39 -3.92 -9.57
C ASP A 53 7.30 -2.42 -9.22
N GLN A 54 6.65 -1.63 -10.07
CA GLN A 54 6.47 -0.21 -9.85
C GLN A 54 5.10 0.08 -9.23
N GLN A 55 5.05 1.08 -8.36
CA GLN A 55 3.81 1.55 -7.76
C GLN A 55 3.40 2.85 -8.47
N PRO A 56 2.12 3.02 -8.83
CA PRO A 56 1.64 4.24 -9.46
C PRO A 56 1.71 5.41 -8.47
N ASP A 57 1.87 6.63 -8.99
CA ASP A 57 1.77 7.84 -8.18
C ASP A 57 0.30 8.16 -7.87
N ASN A 58 -0.08 7.96 -6.61
CA ASN A 58 -1.43 8.23 -6.15
C ASN A 58 -1.80 9.72 -6.24
N GLU A 59 -0.85 10.64 -6.07
CA GLU A 59 -1.13 12.08 -6.10
C GLU A 59 -1.57 12.52 -7.50
N GLU A 60 -0.94 11.98 -8.54
CA GLU A 60 -1.33 12.24 -9.92
C GLU A 60 -2.73 11.72 -10.23
N ILE A 61 -3.07 10.50 -9.76
CA ILE A 61 -4.42 9.93 -9.89
C ILE A 61 -5.46 10.82 -9.19
N PHE A 62 -5.19 11.23 -7.96
CA PHE A 62 -6.09 12.14 -7.22
C PHE A 62 -6.23 13.49 -7.91
N ARG A 63 -5.15 14.03 -8.50
CA ARG A 63 -5.19 15.27 -9.26
C ARG A 63 -6.11 15.15 -10.48
N VAL A 64 -6.06 14.05 -11.22
CA VAL A 64 -6.97 13.80 -12.35
C VAL A 64 -8.41 13.68 -11.86
N LEU A 65 -8.65 12.86 -10.83
CA LEU A 65 -9.99 12.68 -10.26
C LEU A 65 -10.59 14.00 -9.78
N GLY A 66 -9.80 14.86 -9.10
CA GLY A 66 -10.24 16.17 -8.65
C GLY A 66 -10.63 17.13 -9.79
N LYS A 67 -10.05 16.98 -10.98
CA LYS A 67 -10.46 17.74 -12.18
C LYS A 67 -11.79 17.23 -12.74
N LEU A 68 -12.05 15.93 -12.68
CA LEU A 68 -13.25 15.31 -13.27
C LEU A 68 -14.46 15.39 -12.36
N ASP A 69 -14.25 15.34 -11.05
CA ASP A 69 -15.32 15.51 -10.08
C ASP A 69 -14.83 16.30 -8.86
N PRO A 70 -14.83 17.65 -8.94
CA PRO A 70 -14.47 18.51 -7.82
C PRO A 70 -15.36 18.32 -6.58
N SER A 71 -16.59 17.83 -6.79
CA SER A 71 -17.57 17.54 -5.74
C SER A 71 -17.55 16.09 -5.24
N GLY A 72 -16.94 15.19 -6.02
CA GLY A 72 -16.90 13.75 -5.79
C GLY A 72 -15.63 13.27 -5.09
N ALA A 73 -14.73 14.19 -4.74
CA ALA A 73 -13.78 13.91 -3.67
C ALA A 73 -14.64 13.46 -2.48
N PRO A 74 -14.51 12.21 -1.98
CA PRO A 74 -15.15 11.87 -0.72
C PRO A 74 -14.68 12.97 0.23
N ALA A 75 -15.61 13.67 0.90
CA ALA A 75 -15.26 14.55 2.00
C ALA A 75 -14.28 13.74 2.83
N ARG A 76 -12.99 14.09 2.74
CA ARG A 76 -11.87 13.21 3.12
C ARG A 76 -12.25 12.78 4.51
N ALA A 77 -12.69 11.53 4.69
CA ALA A 77 -13.31 11.13 5.95
C ALA A 77 -12.33 11.61 7.02
N PRO A 78 -12.78 12.48 7.95
CA PRO A 78 -11.87 13.32 8.73
C PRO A 78 -10.74 12.43 9.17
N GLU A 79 -9.50 12.82 8.80
CA GLU A 79 -8.32 11.99 9.02
C GLU A 79 -8.44 11.47 10.44
N PRO A 80 -8.50 10.14 10.63
CA PRO A 80 -8.77 9.60 11.94
C PRO A 80 -7.75 10.20 12.89
N ALA A 81 -8.24 10.74 14.00
CA ALA A 81 -7.38 11.37 14.99
C ALA A 81 -6.19 10.43 15.25
N PRO A 82 -4.96 10.98 15.33
CA PRO A 82 -3.77 10.15 15.39
C PRO A 82 -3.89 9.16 16.54
N SER A 83 -3.94 7.85 16.23
CA SER A 83 -3.77 6.84 17.26
C SER A 83 -2.41 7.08 17.91
N PRO A 84 -2.29 7.15 19.24
CA PRO A 84 -0.98 7.35 19.86
C PRO A 84 -0.04 6.20 19.45
N GLU A 85 1.22 6.54 19.17
CA GLU A 85 2.22 5.51 18.92
C GLU A 85 2.43 4.67 20.19
N PRO A 86 2.51 3.32 20.09
CA PRO A 86 2.76 2.49 21.25
C PRO A 86 4.08 2.86 21.96
N THR A 87 4.05 2.91 23.27
CA THR A 87 5.26 3.09 24.11
C THR A 87 5.98 1.75 24.26
N ALA A 88 6.67 1.31 23.22
CA ALA A 88 7.50 0.10 23.26
C ALA A 88 8.86 0.36 22.59
N ASP A 89 9.88 -0.38 23.03
CA ASP A 89 11.24 -0.28 22.47
C ASP A 89 11.29 -0.68 20.98
N VAL A 90 10.41 -1.62 20.59
CA VAL A 90 10.28 -2.11 19.22
C VAL A 90 8.80 -2.09 18.84
N VAL A 91 8.45 -1.26 17.88
CA VAL A 91 7.12 -1.24 17.26
C VAL A 91 7.27 -1.65 15.80
N MET A 92 6.53 -2.67 15.37
CA MET A 92 6.47 -3.12 13.99
C MET A 92 5.10 -2.77 13.39
N TYR A 93 5.12 -1.90 12.40
CA TYR A 93 3.98 -1.57 11.55
C TYR A 93 3.90 -2.56 10.39
N CYS A 94 2.77 -3.23 10.25
CA CYS A 94 2.61 -4.36 9.35
C CYS A 94 1.23 -4.41 8.69
N THR A 95 1.05 -5.36 7.77
CA THR A 95 -0.26 -5.86 7.37
C THR A 95 -0.34 -7.37 7.62
N SER A 96 -1.57 -7.88 7.76
CA SER A 96 -1.84 -9.31 7.98
C SER A 96 -1.38 -10.23 6.85
N TRP A 97 -1.32 -9.73 5.61
CA TRP A 97 -0.99 -10.52 4.42
C TRP A 97 0.45 -10.34 3.92
N CYS A 98 1.21 -9.35 4.43
CA CYS A 98 2.54 -9.04 3.91
C CYS A 98 3.57 -10.15 4.21
N PRO A 99 4.22 -10.74 3.18
CA PRO A 99 5.24 -11.78 3.36
C PRO A 99 6.47 -11.30 4.12
N ALA A 100 6.92 -10.06 3.90
CA ALA A 100 8.07 -9.51 4.61
C ALA A 100 7.77 -9.31 6.11
N CYS A 101 6.53 -8.95 6.47
CA CYS A 101 6.09 -8.89 7.86
C CYS A 101 6.14 -10.28 8.51
N ARG A 102 5.77 -11.34 7.77
CA ARG A 102 5.90 -12.72 8.27
C ARG A 102 7.34 -13.09 8.58
N ARG A 103 8.30 -12.70 7.72
CA ARG A 103 9.73 -12.92 7.97
C ARG A 103 10.21 -12.16 9.21
N ALA A 104 9.77 -10.91 9.39
CA ALA A 104 10.10 -10.12 10.57
C ALA A 104 9.58 -10.73 11.88
N ARG A 105 8.33 -11.23 11.88
CA ARG A 105 7.76 -11.95 13.04
C ARG A 105 8.60 -13.16 13.44
N GLU A 106 9.03 -13.96 12.46
CA GLU A 106 9.88 -15.14 12.71
C GLU A 106 11.26 -14.73 13.22
N PHE A 107 11.85 -13.68 12.67
CA PHE A 107 13.12 -13.13 13.15
C PHE A 107 13.04 -12.68 14.62
N PHE A 108 12.01 -11.92 15.00
CA PHE A 108 11.84 -11.49 16.39
C PHE A 108 11.58 -12.67 17.32
N LYS A 109 10.77 -13.64 16.90
CA LYS A 109 10.50 -14.86 17.68
C LYS A 109 11.77 -15.69 17.92
N THR A 110 12.57 -15.92 16.89
CA THR A 110 13.80 -16.73 16.98
C THR A 110 14.90 -16.08 17.82
N ARG A 111 14.87 -14.75 17.98
CA ARG A 111 15.82 -13.97 18.77
C ARG A 111 15.27 -13.53 20.13
N ASP A 112 14.06 -13.97 20.48
CA ASP A 112 13.36 -13.58 21.73
C ASP A 112 13.26 -12.06 21.92
N ILE A 113 13.03 -11.34 20.82
CA ILE A 113 12.87 -9.87 20.83
C ILE A 113 11.40 -9.56 21.09
N ALA A 114 11.11 -8.88 22.20
CA ALA A 114 9.79 -8.34 22.47
C ALA A 114 9.47 -7.15 21.55
N TYR A 115 8.28 -7.14 20.95
CA TYR A 115 7.81 -6.05 20.10
C TYR A 115 6.29 -5.88 20.19
N VAL A 116 5.83 -4.69 19.85
CA VAL A 116 4.41 -4.39 19.62
C VAL A 116 4.14 -4.40 18.12
N GLU A 117 3.10 -5.09 17.69
CA GLU A 117 2.66 -5.11 16.30
C GLU A 117 1.45 -4.18 16.09
N VAL A 118 1.50 -3.35 15.06
CA VAL A 118 0.41 -2.46 14.64
C VAL A 118 0.00 -2.81 13.21
N ASP A 119 -1.25 -3.24 13.01
CA ASP A 119 -1.81 -3.51 11.67
C ASP A 119 -2.31 -2.22 11.03
N ILE A 120 -1.54 -1.67 10.09
CA ILE A 120 -1.87 -0.43 9.40
C ILE A 120 -3.08 -0.58 8.44
N GLY A 121 -3.46 -1.80 8.09
CA GLY A 121 -4.68 -2.07 7.33
C GLY A 121 -5.96 -1.85 8.16
N ARG A 122 -5.84 -1.85 9.49
CA ARG A 122 -6.94 -1.59 10.43
C ARG A 122 -6.80 -0.23 11.12
N ASP A 123 -5.59 0.28 11.27
CA ASP A 123 -5.30 1.59 11.84
C ASP A 123 -4.79 2.57 10.78
N ARG A 124 -5.71 3.42 10.28
CA ARG A 124 -5.40 4.43 9.26
C ARG A 124 -4.45 5.52 9.77
N ALA A 125 -4.42 5.83 11.07
CA ALA A 125 -3.49 6.79 11.63
C ALA A 125 -2.06 6.22 11.68
N ALA A 126 -1.93 4.94 12.04
CA ALA A 126 -0.66 4.23 11.91
C ALA A 126 -0.19 4.16 10.45
N ALA A 127 -1.11 3.94 9.51
CA ALA A 127 -0.81 3.95 8.08
C ALA A 127 -0.29 5.31 7.60
N GLN A 128 -0.83 6.42 8.12
CA GLN A 128 -0.31 7.77 7.86
C GLN A 128 1.10 7.98 8.41
N ARG A 129 1.39 7.50 9.63
CA ARG A 129 2.78 7.54 10.16
C ARG A 129 3.75 6.82 9.23
N VAL A 130 3.39 5.61 8.77
CA VAL A 130 4.23 4.85 7.83
C VAL A 130 4.43 5.62 6.52
N ARG A 131 3.38 6.24 5.96
CA ARG A 131 3.54 7.11 4.77
C ARG A 131 4.54 8.24 5.01
N GLY A 132 4.50 8.88 6.18
CA GLY A 132 5.44 9.94 6.55
C GLY A 132 6.90 9.48 6.57
N TRP A 133 7.15 8.21 6.87
CA TRP A 133 8.51 7.63 6.91
C TRP A 133 8.94 6.97 5.60
N ALA A 134 8.00 6.52 4.77
CA ALA A 134 8.26 5.70 3.59
C ALA A 134 7.96 6.43 2.27
N ASN A 135 8.29 7.72 2.20
CA ASN A 135 8.14 8.56 1.00
C ASN A 135 6.71 8.56 0.43
N GLY A 136 5.72 8.67 1.30
CA GLY A 136 4.29 8.65 0.93
C GLY A 136 3.68 7.26 0.81
N ASN A 137 4.47 6.19 0.90
CA ASN A 137 3.99 4.81 0.74
C ASN A 137 3.61 4.14 2.07
N GLU A 138 2.68 3.19 2.04
CA GLU A 138 2.37 2.33 3.18
C GLU A 138 3.29 1.08 3.23
N THR A 139 4.60 1.29 3.08
CA THR A 139 5.58 0.21 2.99
C THR A 139 5.65 -0.60 4.28
N THR A 140 5.47 -1.92 4.19
CA THR A 140 5.51 -2.83 5.35
C THR A 140 6.46 -4.01 5.13
N PRO A 141 7.15 -4.49 6.18
CA PRO A 141 7.13 -3.96 7.54
C PRO A 141 7.92 -2.63 7.63
N THR A 142 7.47 -1.74 8.50
CA THR A 142 8.22 -0.56 8.94
C THR A 142 8.38 -0.64 10.45
N PHE A 143 9.53 -0.27 10.97
CA PHE A 143 9.88 -0.41 12.38
C PHE A 143 10.16 0.97 12.98
N ASN A 144 9.71 1.17 14.21
CA ASN A 144 10.26 2.17 15.11
C ASN A 144 10.99 1.43 16.25
N ILE A 145 12.32 1.56 16.28
CA ILE A 145 13.17 0.94 17.30
C ILE A 145 13.82 2.06 18.10
N LYS A 146 13.30 2.34 19.30
CA LYS A 146 13.79 3.41 20.18
C LYS A 146 13.95 4.77 19.46
N GLY A 147 13.02 5.11 18.59
CA GLY A 147 13.03 6.34 17.78
C GLY A 147 13.78 6.20 16.44
N THR A 148 14.46 5.09 16.17
CA THR A 148 15.10 4.81 14.88
C THR A 148 14.10 4.17 13.94
N ILE A 149 13.78 4.87 12.84
CA ILE A 149 12.86 4.36 11.83
C ILE A 149 13.59 3.52 10.79
N ILE A 150 13.09 2.31 10.55
CA ILE A 150 13.60 1.39 9.52
C ILE A 150 12.44 0.98 8.63
N VAL A 151 12.51 1.36 7.35
CA VAL A 151 11.52 0.97 6.33
C VAL A 151 12.01 -0.30 5.63
N ASN A 152 11.11 -1.26 5.42
CA ASN A 152 11.37 -2.63 4.96
C ASN A 152 12.11 -3.51 5.97
N PHE A 153 12.09 -4.82 5.73
CA PHE A 153 12.84 -5.79 6.52
C PHE A 153 14.32 -5.82 6.10
N ASP A 154 15.17 -5.17 6.89
CA ASP A 154 16.63 -5.16 6.77
C ASP A 154 17.23 -5.64 8.09
N GLN A 155 17.64 -6.91 8.13
CA GLN A 155 18.09 -7.55 9.36
C GLN A 155 19.31 -6.85 9.98
N ASP A 156 20.28 -6.42 9.18
CA ASP A 156 21.50 -5.78 9.70
C ASP A 156 21.22 -4.39 10.27
N LYS A 157 20.28 -3.63 9.69
CA LYS A 157 19.84 -2.36 10.29
C LYS A 157 19.09 -2.59 11.60
N ILE A 158 18.21 -3.60 11.63
CA ILE A 158 17.43 -3.94 12.83
C ILE A 158 18.36 -4.38 13.97
N GLU A 159 19.31 -5.27 13.70
CA GLU A 159 20.26 -5.74 14.71
C GLU A 159 21.10 -4.60 15.30
N ARG A 160 21.57 -3.67 14.47
CA ARG A 160 22.29 -2.47 14.93
C ARG A 160 21.41 -1.56 15.79
N ALA A 161 20.16 -1.32 15.39
CA ALA A 161 19.23 -0.50 16.17
C ALA A 161 18.86 -1.14 17.52
N LEU A 162 18.93 -2.46 17.61
CA LEU A 162 18.71 -3.22 18.85
C LEU A 162 19.99 -3.35 19.71
N GLY A 163 21.16 -2.93 19.20
CA GLY A 163 22.44 -3.11 19.89
C GLY A 163 22.94 -4.56 19.94
N LEU A 164 22.52 -5.40 18.99
CA LEU A 164 22.94 -6.80 18.88
C LEU A 164 24.23 -6.98 18.06
N LYS A 165 24.67 -5.93 17.37
CA LYS A 165 25.90 -5.84 16.57
C LYS A 165 26.49 -4.44 16.67
#